data_AF-A0AAD8MRV0-F1
#
_entry.id   AF-A0AAD8MRV0-F1
#
_cell.length_a   1.000
_cell.length_b   1.000
_cell.length_c   1.000
_cell.angle_alpha   90.00
_cell.angle_beta   90.00
_cell.angle_gamma   90.00
#
_symmetry.space_group_name_H-M   'P 1'
#
loop_
_entity.id
_entity.type
_entity.pdbx_description
1 polymer ?
#
loop_
_entity_poly.entity_id
_entity_poly.type
_entity_poly.pdbx_seq_one_letter_code
_entity_poly.pdbx_strand_id
1 'polypeptide(L)'
;MLPKDSYTFLVNWFKRFPQYKSHEFYISGESYAGHYFPQLFEVIFDKNMYVPKKEYINFKGFMIGNALMDDETDQKGMIDYAWELTLSDFRLNTKGYGKMPGYEHIFMNFLLSLVQSNKYEKHC
;
A
#
# COMPACT_ATOMS: atom_id res chain seq x y z
N MET A 1 10.44 10.01 -0.24
CA MET A 1 11.60 10.23 -1.16
C MET A 1 11.04 10.72 -2.48
N LEU A 2 11.58 11.78 -3.07
CA LEU A 2 11.05 12.29 -4.34
C LEU A 2 11.45 11.34 -5.49
N PRO A 3 10.56 11.06 -6.47
CA PRO A 3 10.85 10.17 -7.60
C PRO A 3 12.14 10.51 -8.37
N LYS A 4 12.45 11.81 -8.48
CA LYS A 4 13.65 12.31 -9.15
C LYS A 4 14.95 11.95 -8.42
N ASP A 5 14.92 11.94 -7.09
CA ASP A 5 16.08 11.57 -6.27
C ASP A 5 16.32 10.05 -6.35
N SER A 6 15.25 9.25 -6.29
CA SER A 6 15.31 7.80 -6.50
C SER A 6 15.85 7.45 -7.88
N TYR A 7 15.40 8.15 -8.93
CA TYR A 7 15.95 8.00 -10.28
C TYR A 7 17.45 8.31 -10.32
N THR A 8 17.87 9.43 -9.73
CA THR A 8 19.28 9.83 -9.67
C THR A 8 20.13 8.80 -8.94
N PHE A 9 19.63 8.27 -7.83
CA PHE A 9 20.25 7.17 -7.11
C PHE A 9 20.43 5.94 -8.02
N LEU A 10 19.38 5.49 -8.71
CA LEU A 10 19.44 4.33 -9.59
C LEU A 10 20.45 4.51 -10.73
N VAL A 11 20.46 5.68 -11.37
CA VAL A 11 21.44 5.99 -12.43
C VAL A 11 22.87 5.87 -11.89
N ASN A 12 23.14 6.44 -10.72
CA ASN A 12 24.47 6.37 -10.10
C ASN A 12 24.81 4.95 -9.64
N TRP A 13 23.82 4.19 -9.17
CA TRP A 13 23.99 2.79 -8.80
C TRP A 13 24.38 1.93 -10.00
N PHE A 14 23.70 2.06 -11.15
CA PHE A 14 24.06 1.33 -12.37
C PHE A 14 25.38 1.80 -13.00
N LYS A 15 25.81 3.05 -12.76
CA LYS A 15 27.17 3.50 -13.11
C LYS A 15 28.22 2.81 -12.25
N ARG A 16 27.96 2.63 -10.96
CA ARG A 16 28.86 1.95 -10.03
C ARG A 16 28.89 0.43 -10.25
N PHE A 17 27.77 -0.16 -10.66
CA PHE A 17 27.62 -1.59 -10.87
C PHE A 17 27.11 -1.90 -12.29
N PRO A 18 27.95 -1.66 -13.33
CA PRO A 18 27.54 -1.78 -14.73
C PRO A 18 27.14 -3.20 -15.13
N GLN A 19 27.59 -4.24 -14.41
CA GLN A 19 27.25 -5.64 -14.68
C GLN A 19 25.74 -5.93 -14.57
N TYR A 20 25.00 -5.14 -13.78
CA TYR A 20 23.56 -5.31 -13.63
C TYR A 20 22.74 -4.57 -14.69
N LYS A 21 23.37 -3.75 -15.54
CA LYS A 21 22.66 -2.87 -16.46
C LYS A 21 21.88 -3.61 -17.55
N SER A 22 22.33 -4.81 -17.92
CA SER A 22 21.64 -5.69 -18.87
C SER A 22 20.51 -6.50 -18.25
N HIS A 23 20.43 -6.57 -16.92
CA HIS A 23 19.45 -7.40 -16.23
C HIS A 23 18.08 -6.76 -16.27
N GLU A 24 17.05 -7.59 -16.16
CA GLU A 24 15.71 -7.10 -15.90
C GLU A 24 15.64 -6.52 -14.48
N PHE A 25 15.11 -5.31 -14.38
CA PHE A 25 15.04 -4.58 -13.13
C PHE A 25 13.59 -4.54 -12.62
N TYR A 26 13.41 -5.03 -11.40
CA TYR A 26 12.14 -5.04 -10.69
C TYR A 26 12.33 -4.37 -9.32
N ILE A 27 11.30 -3.68 -8.83
CA ILE A 27 11.29 -3.12 -7.47
C ILE A 27 10.14 -3.72 -6.67
N SER A 28 10.41 -4.03 -5.41
CA SER A 28 9.42 -4.55 -4.48
C SER A 28 9.36 -3.68 -3.23
N GLY A 29 8.17 -3.53 -2.67
CA GLY A 29 7.93 -2.66 -1.53
C GLY A 29 6.61 -2.96 -0.87
N GLU A 30 6.30 -2.20 0.18
CA GLU A 30 5.11 -2.39 1.00
C GLU A 30 4.47 -1.04 1.32
N SER A 31 3.19 -1.02 1.66
CA SER A 31 2.49 0.14 2.20
C SER A 31 2.54 1.32 1.21
N TYR A 32 3.14 2.45 1.61
CA TYR A 32 3.23 3.66 0.81
C TYR A 32 4.04 3.52 -0.48
N ALA A 33 4.70 2.37 -0.69
CA ALA A 33 5.26 2.02 -2.00
C ALA A 33 4.21 2.07 -3.13
N GLY A 34 2.92 1.94 -2.80
CA GLY A 34 1.80 2.18 -3.73
C GLY A 34 1.80 3.56 -4.38
N HIS A 35 2.27 4.60 -3.69
CA HIS A 35 2.46 5.93 -4.29
C HIS A 35 3.85 6.09 -4.92
N TYR A 36 4.89 5.55 -4.28
CA TYR A 36 6.27 5.78 -4.72
C TYR A 36 6.61 5.10 -6.05
N PHE A 37 6.16 3.86 -6.24
CA PHE A 37 6.59 3.04 -7.37
C PHE A 37 5.98 3.47 -8.70
N PRO A 38 4.68 3.79 -8.80
CA PRO A 38 4.11 4.32 -10.04
C PRO A 38 4.79 5.62 -10.48
N GLN A 39 5.04 6.54 -9.54
CA GLN A 39 5.70 7.82 -9.84
C GLN A 39 7.17 7.63 -10.27
N LEU A 40 7.90 6.71 -9.64
CA LEU A 40 9.26 6.38 -10.05
C LEU A 40 9.29 5.72 -11.43
N PHE A 41 8.33 4.83 -11.71
CA PHE A 41 8.20 4.17 -13.00
C PHE A 41 7.98 5.18 -14.13
N GLU A 42 7.10 6.17 -13.93
CA GLU A 42 6.87 7.26 -14.88
C GLU A 42 8.16 8.02 -15.19
N VAL A 43 8.91 8.42 -14.15
CA VAL A 43 10.20 9.10 -14.33
C VAL A 43 11.21 8.25 -15.11
N ILE A 44 11.30 6.94 -14.82
CA ILE A 44 12.21 6.04 -15.54
C ILE A 44 11.79 5.88 -17.00
N PHE A 45 10.49 5.72 -17.26
CA PHE A 45 9.93 5.58 -18.59
C PHE A 45 10.22 6.81 -19.45
N ASP A 46 9.92 7.99 -18.92
CA ASP A 46 10.20 9.27 -19.58
C ASP A 46 11.68 9.44 -19.89
N LYS A 47 12.55 9.18 -18.90
CA LYS A 47 14.00 9.36 -19.09
C LYS A 47 14.58 8.40 -20.10
N ASN A 48 14.10 7.16 -20.13
CA ASN A 48 14.51 6.18 -21.14
C ASN A 48 14.21 6.65 -22.57
N MET A 49 13.21 7.50 -22.81
CA MET A 49 12.93 8.03 -24.16
C MET A 49 14.04 8.94 -24.72
N TYR A 50 14.83 9.58 -23.85
CA TYR A 50 15.81 10.60 -24.24
C TYR A 50 17.27 10.15 -24.14
N VAL A 51 17.53 8.92 -23.71
CA VAL A 51 18.89 8.35 -23.61
C VAL A 51 19.12 7.27 -24.66
N PRO A 52 20.38 6.86 -24.95
CA PRO A 52 20.62 5.69 -25.79
C PRO A 52 20.28 4.40 -25.05
N LYS A 53 19.92 3.33 -25.77
CA LYS A 53 19.54 2.02 -25.20
C LYS A 53 20.57 1.44 -24.21
N LYS A 54 21.86 1.70 -24.44
CA LYS A 54 22.96 1.30 -23.53
C LYS A 54 22.89 1.96 -22.14
N GLU A 55 22.16 3.06 -22.02
CA GLU A 55 21.98 3.83 -20.79
C GLU A 55 20.64 3.59 -20.10
N TYR A 56 19.77 2.78 -20.71
CA TYR A 56 18.45 2.47 -20.17
C TYR A 56 18.55 1.76 -18.82
N ILE A 57 17.56 2.03 -17.98
CA ILE A 57 17.19 1.13 -16.90
C ILE A 57 16.16 0.17 -17.50
N ASN A 58 16.48 -1.12 -17.60
CA ASN A 58 15.59 -2.17 -18.14
C ASN A 58 14.51 -2.55 -17.11
N PHE A 59 13.70 -1.56 -16.74
CA PHE A 59 12.62 -1.70 -15.77
C PHE A 59 11.50 -2.53 -16.36
N LYS A 60 11.11 -3.61 -15.66
CA LYS A 60 10.07 -4.54 -16.11
C LYS A 60 8.78 -4.47 -15.29
N GLY A 61 8.86 -4.12 -14.01
CA GLY A 61 7.68 -4.03 -13.18
C GLY A 61 8.00 -3.79 -11.71
N PHE A 62 6.94 -3.70 -10.93
CA PHE A 62 7.03 -3.56 -9.49
C PHE A 62 5.98 -4.42 -8.77
N MET A 63 6.29 -4.80 -7.54
CA MET A 63 5.39 -5.55 -6.66
C MET A 63 5.19 -4.77 -5.37
N ILE A 64 3.95 -4.63 -4.93
CA ILE A 64 3.62 -3.88 -3.71
C ILE A 64 2.79 -4.78 -2.80
N GLY A 65 3.26 -5.02 -1.59
CA GLY A 65 2.47 -5.64 -0.52
C GLY A 65 1.65 -4.60 0.23
N ASN A 66 0.40 -4.92 0.57
CA ASN A 66 -0.47 -4.08 1.42
C ASN A 66 -0.45 -2.59 0.99
N ALA A 67 -0.59 -2.35 -0.32
CA ALA A 67 -0.41 -1.04 -0.90
C ALA A 67 -1.44 -0.04 -0.36
N LEU A 68 -0.98 1.16 -0.04
CA LEU A 68 -1.84 2.34 0.03
C LEU A 68 -1.94 2.89 -1.39
N MET A 69 -3.15 2.94 -1.94
CA MET A 69 -3.40 3.33 -3.32
C MET A 69 -4.47 4.41 -3.43
N ASP A 70 -5.58 4.25 -2.74
CA ASP A 70 -6.73 5.13 -2.81
C ASP A 70 -7.40 5.23 -1.45
N ASP A 71 -7.36 6.43 -0.87
CA ASP A 71 -7.76 6.66 0.52
C ASP A 71 -9.21 6.22 0.78
N GLU A 72 -10.12 6.45 -0.17
CA GLU A 72 -11.54 6.11 0.00
C GLU A 72 -11.76 4.60 0.05
N THR A 73 -11.20 3.87 -0.92
CA THR A 73 -11.36 2.42 -1.00
C THR A 73 -10.54 1.70 0.06
N ASP A 74 -9.35 2.19 0.40
CA ASP A 74 -8.50 1.64 1.45
C ASP A 74 -9.18 1.79 2.82
N GLN A 75 -9.74 2.98 3.11
CA GLN A 75 -10.45 3.23 4.36
C GLN A 75 -11.73 2.38 4.46
N LYS A 76 -12.49 2.29 3.38
CA LYS A 76 -13.68 1.42 3.34
C LYS A 76 -13.30 -0.04 3.54
N GLY A 77 -12.28 -0.52 2.84
CA GLY A 77 -11.77 -1.88 2.97
C GLY A 77 -11.32 -2.21 4.39
N MET A 78 -10.69 -1.27 5.08
CA MET A 78 -10.34 -1.43 6.50
C MET A 78 -11.57 -1.61 7.41
N ILE A 79 -12.63 -0.84 7.18
CA ILE A 79 -13.86 -0.94 7.98
C ILE A 79 -14.55 -2.28 7.70
N ASP A 80 -14.69 -2.66 6.42
CA ASP A 80 -15.31 -3.91 6.00
C ASP A 80 -14.51 -5.12 6.56
N TYR A 81 -13.17 -5.07 6.50
CA TYR A 81 -12.30 -6.09 7.06
C TYR A 81 -12.46 -6.22 8.59
N ALA A 82 -12.52 -5.11 9.32
CA ALA A 82 -12.74 -5.13 10.77
C ALA A 82 -14.13 -5.69 11.13
N TRP A 83 -15.16 -5.35 10.35
CA TRP A 83 -16.50 -5.87 10.53
C TRP A 83 -16.57 -7.39 10.30
N GLU A 84 -15.94 -7.91 9.26
CA GLU A 84 -15.91 -9.35 8.99
C GLU A 84 -15.13 -10.13 10.04
N LEU A 85 -13.97 -9.60 10.46
CA LEU A 85 -13.16 -10.23 11.50
C LEU A 85 -13.95 -10.34 12.81
N THR A 86 -14.65 -9.27 13.21
CA THR A 86 -15.44 -9.27 14.45
C THR A 86 -16.67 -10.17 14.37
N LEU A 87 -17.38 -10.19 13.24
CA LEU A 87 -18.50 -11.11 13.03
C LEU A 87 -18.05 -12.57 13.02
N SER A 88 -16.91 -12.87 12.42
CA SER A 88 -16.37 -14.23 12.40
C SER A 88 -15.96 -14.69 13.80
N ASP A 89 -15.30 -13.84 14.59
CA ASP A 89 -14.98 -14.12 16.00
C ASP A 89 -16.24 -14.36 16.83
N PHE A 90 -17.26 -13.49 16.70
CA PHE A 90 -18.56 -13.67 17.37
C PHE A 90 -19.23 -14.99 16.99
N ARG A 91 -19.21 -15.37 15.71
CA ARG A 91 -19.76 -16.65 15.22
C ARG A 91 -18.99 -17.87 15.72
N LEU A 92 -17.69 -17.76 15.91
CA LEU A 92 -16.87 -18.83 16.48
C LEU A 92 -17.09 -18.96 17.99
N ASN A 93 -17.15 -17.85 18.71
CA ASN A 93 -17.40 -17.83 20.15
C ASN A 93 -18.81 -18.33 20.52
N THR A 94 -19.82 -18.00 19.71
CA THR A 94 -21.19 -18.53 19.90
C THR A 94 -21.33 -20.02 19.61
N LYS A 95 -20.41 -20.63 18.86
CA LYS A 95 -20.38 -22.09 18.62
C LYS A 95 -19.56 -22.86 19.64
N GLY A 96 -18.63 -22.21 20.37
CA GLY A 96 -17.68 -22.86 21.27
C GLY A 96 -17.99 -22.73 22.77
N TYR A 97 -18.55 -21.61 23.23
CA TYR A 97 -18.80 -21.39 24.67
C TYR A 97 -20.09 -20.59 24.87
N GLY A 98 -20.89 -21.01 25.87
CA GLY A 98 -22.12 -20.31 26.24
C GLY A 98 -21.88 -18.81 26.46
N LYS A 99 -22.76 -17.99 25.88
CA LYS A 99 -22.86 -16.53 25.98
C LYS A 99 -22.03 -15.95 27.14
N MET A 100 -20.94 -15.23 26.84
CA MET A 100 -20.35 -14.30 27.80
C MET A 100 -21.14 -12.98 27.72
N PRO A 101 -21.96 -12.63 28.73
CA PRO A 101 -22.74 -11.41 28.68
C PRO A 101 -21.90 -10.21 29.15
N GLY A 102 -21.84 -9.15 28.36
CA GLY A 102 -21.41 -7.82 28.84
C GLY A 102 -20.44 -7.02 27.95
N TYR A 103 -19.71 -7.66 27.03
CA TYR A 103 -18.73 -6.95 26.18
C TYR A 103 -19.29 -6.39 24.88
N GLU A 104 -20.46 -6.90 24.43
CA GLU A 104 -21.10 -6.49 23.18
C GLU A 104 -21.40 -4.98 23.14
N HIS A 105 -21.85 -4.40 24.25
CA HIS A 105 -22.20 -2.99 24.31
C HIS A 105 -21.00 -2.04 24.31
N ILE A 106 -19.91 -2.39 25.00
CA ILE A 106 -18.71 -1.53 25.06
C ILE A 106 -17.99 -1.53 23.71
N PHE A 107 -17.90 -2.70 23.07
CA PHE A 107 -17.25 -2.86 21.78
C PHE A 107 -18.07 -2.28 20.63
N MET A 108 -19.40 -2.49 20.61
CA MET A 108 -20.27 -1.84 19.62
C MET A 108 -20.26 -0.32 19.77
N ASN A 109 -20.17 0.23 20.99
CA ASN A 109 -20.04 1.67 21.19
C ASN A 109 -18.68 2.22 20.71
N PHE A 110 -17.59 1.43 20.83
CA PHE A 110 -16.28 1.81 20.26
C PHE A 110 -16.29 1.75 18.72
N LEU A 111 -16.89 0.72 18.12
CA LEU A 111 -17.06 0.65 16.66
C LEU A 111 -18.01 1.73 16.13
N LEU A 112 -19.12 1.99 16.81
CA LEU A 112 -20.03 3.09 16.47
C LEU A 112 -19.34 4.44 16.61
N SER A 113 -18.45 4.62 17.59
CA SER A 113 -17.61 5.82 17.75
C SER A 113 -16.65 5.98 16.56
N LEU A 114 -15.98 4.91 16.11
CA LEU A 114 -15.10 4.95 14.92
C LEU A 114 -15.89 5.20 13.62
N VAL A 115 -17.09 4.64 13.50
CA VAL A 115 -17.98 4.89 12.35
C VAL A 115 -18.55 6.31 12.39
N GLN A 116 -18.88 6.84 13.57
CA GLN A 116 -19.39 8.19 13.75
C GLN A 116 -18.30 9.25 13.59
N SER A 117 -17.07 9.02 14.06
CA SER A 117 -15.95 9.97 13.87
C SER A 117 -15.66 10.20 12.39
N ASN A 118 -15.77 9.17 11.55
CA ASN A 118 -15.66 9.28 10.08
C ASN A 118 -16.82 10.02 9.41
N LYS A 119 -17.97 10.16 10.07
CA LYS A 119 -19.08 10.99 9.58
C LYS A 119 -18.84 12.48 9.81
N TYR A 120 -18.02 12.84 10.81
CA TYR A 120 -17.75 14.23 11.19
C TYR A 120 -16.53 14.83 10.48
N GLU A 121 -15.61 14.04 9.92
CA GLU A 121 -14.52 14.57 9.06
C GLU A 121 -14.98 14.96 7.64
N LYS A 122 -16.23 14.67 7.26
CA LYS A 122 -16.82 15.10 5.98
C LYS A 122 -17.26 16.59 5.94
N HIS A 123 -16.93 17.38 6.96
CA HIS A 123 -17.11 18.84 6.98
C HIS A 123 -15.84 19.56 7.49
N CYS A 124 -14.82 19.65 6.63
CA CYS A 124 -13.83 20.73 6.58
C CYS A 124 -13.22 20.77 5.17
#